data_AF-N9RC74-F1
#
_entry.id   AF-N9RC74-F1
#
_cell.length_a   1.000
_cell.length_b   1.000
_cell.length_c   1.000
_cell.angle_alpha   90.00
_cell.angle_beta   90.00
_cell.angle_gamma   90.00
#
_symmetry.space_group_name_H-M   'P 1'
#
loop_
_entity.id
_entity.type
_entity.pdbx_description
1 polymer ?
#
loop_
_entity_poly.entity_id
_entity_poly.type
_entity_poly.pdbx_seq_one_letter_code
_entity_poly.pdbx_strand_id
1 'polypeptide(L)'
;MYQLFIGNKNYSTWSMRPWLLLKQAGIPFQEHLIRFDSFEADSQFKTEILKLNPTGKVPALVDGERVVWDTLAICEYLAEQHPEHALWPQDKSLRARARCISAEMHSSFQGLRNLCPMNVEADLTHIGLQLWSEHAQLRADVARIEQIWSQRPGDDSFLCGEFSIADAFYAPVVMRFDCYQLPISASSQSYMQKILALPSVQQWIAEAKQEQQFVPFDEPYRQQREEFLKV
;
A
#
# COMPACT_ATOMS: atom_id res chain seq x y z
N MET A 1 19.31 14.31 0.49
CA MET A 1 18.49 13.47 -0.41
C MET A 1 17.93 12.35 0.43
N TYR A 2 16.61 12.15 0.39
CA TYR A 2 15.95 11.12 1.17
C TYR A 2 16.45 9.72 0.82
N GLN A 3 16.59 8.87 1.83
CA GLN A 3 16.84 7.44 1.67
C GLN A 3 15.59 6.70 2.17
N LEU A 4 14.89 5.99 1.30
CA LEU A 4 13.69 5.23 1.66
C LEU A 4 14.01 3.73 1.66
N PHE A 5 13.97 3.13 2.85
CA PHE A 5 14.12 1.70 3.04
C PHE A 5 12.77 1.01 2.93
N ILE A 6 12.67 0.05 2.02
CA ILE A 6 11.44 -0.70 1.72
C ILE A 6 11.65 -2.21 1.85
N GLY A 7 10.56 -2.94 2.01
CA GLY A 7 10.52 -4.39 1.82
C GLY A 7 10.16 -4.76 0.40
N ASN A 8 10.06 -6.07 0.13
CA ASN A 8 9.67 -6.62 -1.17
C ASN A 8 8.40 -5.96 -1.72
N LYS A 9 8.46 -5.42 -2.93
CA LYS A 9 7.36 -4.71 -3.58
C LYS A 9 6.15 -5.60 -3.84
N ASN A 10 6.38 -6.91 -4.01
CA ASN A 10 5.28 -7.86 -4.18
C ASN A 10 4.40 -8.00 -2.92
N TYR A 11 4.98 -7.83 -1.73
CA TYR A 11 4.32 -8.16 -0.44
C TYR A 11 4.15 -6.96 0.50
N SER A 12 5.08 -6.00 0.49
CA SER A 12 5.16 -4.91 1.47
C SER A 12 4.16 -3.78 1.19
N THR A 13 2.93 -3.94 1.68
CA THR A 13 1.89 -2.90 1.58
C THR A 13 2.32 -1.57 2.21
N TRP A 14 3.06 -1.59 3.32
CA TRP A 14 3.47 -0.39 4.04
C TRP A 14 4.52 0.40 3.28
N SER A 15 5.41 -0.28 2.57
CA SER A 15 6.44 0.36 1.76
C SER A 15 5.89 1.04 0.51
N MET A 16 4.84 0.48 -0.10
CA MET A 16 4.22 1.05 -1.30
C MET A 16 3.70 2.47 -1.06
N ARG A 17 3.14 2.76 0.12
CA ARG A 17 2.45 4.04 0.37
C ARG A 17 3.38 5.27 0.29
N PRO A 18 4.46 5.38 1.08
CA PRO A 18 5.34 6.55 0.99
C PRO A 18 6.16 6.54 -0.31
N TRP A 19 6.45 5.36 -0.87
CA TRP A 19 7.13 5.25 -2.16
C TRP A 19 6.30 5.88 -3.28
N LEU A 20 5.01 5.53 -3.37
CA LEU A 20 4.10 6.11 -4.36
C LEU A 20 3.92 7.60 -4.14
N LEU A 21 3.79 8.04 -2.89
CA LEU A 21 3.66 9.46 -2.58
C LEU A 21 4.86 10.26 -3.09
N LEU A 22 6.09 9.82 -2.77
CA LEU A 22 7.32 10.46 -3.24
C LEU A 22 7.40 10.49 -4.77
N LYS A 23 7.11 9.36 -5.43
CA LYS A 23 7.11 9.27 -6.90
C LYS A 23 6.09 10.21 -7.54
N GLN A 24 4.86 10.26 -7.02
CA GLN A 24 3.81 11.10 -7.58
C GLN A 24 4.04 12.59 -7.35
N ALA A 25 4.63 12.95 -6.21
CA ALA A 25 5.02 14.33 -5.94
C ALA A 25 6.28 14.76 -6.72
N GLY A 26 6.99 13.82 -7.36
CA GLY A 26 8.27 14.11 -8.02
C GLY A 26 9.41 14.42 -7.03
N ILE A 27 9.28 14.00 -5.77
CA ILE A 27 10.29 14.23 -4.74
C ILE A 27 11.42 13.22 -4.93
N PRO A 28 12.68 13.65 -5.13
CA PRO A 28 13.80 12.74 -5.32
C PRO A 28 14.15 11.95 -4.05
N PHE A 29 14.31 10.65 -4.19
CA PHE A 29 14.78 9.77 -3.12
C PHE A 29 15.61 8.61 -3.69
N GLN A 30 16.46 8.06 -2.85
CA GLN A 30 17.17 6.81 -3.10
C GLN A 30 16.43 5.67 -2.41
N GLU A 31 16.03 4.65 -3.17
CA GLU A 31 15.41 3.44 -2.65
C GLU A 31 16.46 2.45 -2.15
N HIS A 32 16.19 1.80 -1.01
CA HIS A 32 16.93 0.67 -0.49
C HIS A 32 15.98 -0.49 -0.19
N LEU A 33 16.15 -1.60 -0.90
CA LEU A 33 15.37 -2.81 -0.67
C LEU A 33 16.03 -3.67 0.42
N ILE A 34 15.32 -3.91 1.52
CA ILE A 34 15.68 -4.92 2.53
C ILE A 34 14.73 -6.11 2.35
N ARG A 35 15.27 -7.20 1.78
CA ARG A 35 14.48 -8.39 1.45
C ARG A 35 13.98 -9.09 2.70
N PHE A 36 12.76 -9.61 2.62
CA PHE A 36 12.14 -10.44 3.64
C PHE A 36 12.70 -11.87 3.55
N ASP A 37 13.42 -12.29 4.60
CA ASP A 37 13.88 -13.67 4.80
C ASP A 37 13.13 -14.37 5.95
N SER A 38 12.82 -13.62 7.01
CA SER A 38 11.94 -14.00 8.12
C SER A 38 11.55 -12.76 8.92
N PHE A 39 10.47 -12.83 9.71
CA PHE A 39 10.09 -11.80 10.68
C PHE A 39 10.50 -12.13 12.13
N GLU A 40 11.14 -13.27 12.35
CA GLU A 40 11.77 -13.64 13.62
C GLU A 40 12.93 -12.70 13.99
N ALA A 41 13.19 -12.53 15.28
CA ALA A 41 14.09 -11.51 15.79
C ALA A 41 15.55 -11.61 15.30
N ASP A 42 16.00 -12.81 14.94
CA ASP A 42 17.36 -13.12 14.47
C ASP A 42 17.51 -13.13 12.95
N SER A 43 16.45 -12.79 12.19
CA SER A 43 16.51 -12.75 10.72
C SER A 43 17.45 -11.66 10.20
N GLN A 44 17.93 -11.82 8.97
CA GLN A 44 18.73 -10.78 8.30
C GLN A 44 17.90 -9.52 8.09
N PHE A 45 16.63 -9.66 7.70
CA PHE A 45 15.71 -8.55 7.59
C PHE A 45 15.65 -7.75 8.90
N LYS A 46 15.40 -8.41 10.04
CA LYS A 46 15.32 -7.76 11.35
C LYS A 46 16.64 -7.11 11.75
N THR A 47 17.76 -7.81 11.54
CA THR A 47 19.09 -7.31 11.84
C THR A 47 19.39 -6.01 11.10
N GLU A 48 19.07 -5.92 9.80
CA GLU A 48 19.32 -4.72 9.02
C GLU A 48 18.41 -3.54 9.41
N ILE A 49 17.10 -3.77 9.51
CA ILE A 49 16.14 -2.69 9.75
C ILE A 49 16.21 -2.14 11.20
N LEU A 50 16.61 -2.98 12.17
CA LEU A 50 16.81 -2.54 13.56
C LEU A 50 18.02 -1.60 13.73
N LYS A 51 18.98 -1.61 12.79
CA LYS A 51 20.06 -0.60 12.77
C LYS A 51 19.53 0.80 12.45
N LEU A 52 18.36 0.88 11.80
CA LEU A 52 17.77 2.14 11.32
C LEU A 52 16.69 2.65 12.27
N ASN A 53 15.75 1.80 12.69
CA ASN A 53 14.63 2.22 13.54
C ASN A 53 14.29 1.20 14.62
N PRO A 54 13.78 1.66 15.78
CA PRO A 54 13.55 0.79 16.93
C PRO A 54 12.38 -0.19 16.76
N THR A 55 11.52 -0.01 15.74
CA THR A 55 10.35 -0.88 15.53
C THR A 55 10.68 -2.14 14.75
N GLY A 56 11.85 -2.19 14.11
CA GLY A 56 12.29 -3.32 13.30
C GLY A 56 11.36 -3.58 12.11
N LYS A 57 10.80 -2.51 11.51
CA LYS A 57 9.83 -2.58 10.41
C LYS A 57 10.20 -1.61 9.28
N VAL A 58 9.80 -1.97 8.08
CA VAL A 58 9.79 -1.10 6.90
C VAL A 58 8.38 -0.54 6.69
N PRO A 59 8.22 0.63 6.06
CA PRO A 59 9.28 1.51 5.57
C PRO A 59 9.98 2.32 6.67
N ALA A 60 11.19 2.78 6.37
CA ALA A 60 11.89 3.80 7.13
C ALA A 60 12.45 4.86 6.17
N LEU A 61 12.23 6.13 6.50
CA LEU A 61 12.77 7.27 5.76
C LEU A 61 13.93 7.87 6.54
N VAL A 62 15.09 8.02 5.90
CA VAL A 62 16.23 8.75 6.46
C VAL A 62 16.39 10.07 5.73
N ASP A 63 16.47 11.15 6.49
CA ASP A 63 16.75 12.51 6.03
C ASP A 63 17.86 13.14 6.89
N GLY A 64 19.08 13.15 6.35
CA GLY A 64 20.26 13.53 7.13
C GLY A 64 20.44 12.61 8.33
N GLU A 65 20.43 13.18 9.53
CA GLU A 65 20.55 12.45 10.80
C GLU A 65 19.20 11.94 11.32
N ARG A 66 18.08 12.36 10.72
CA ARG A 66 16.73 12.00 11.17
C ARG A 66 16.27 10.71 10.52
N VAL A 67 15.81 9.76 11.35
CA VAL A 67 15.08 8.58 10.89
C VAL A 67 13.61 8.72 11.28
N VAL A 68 12.73 8.53 10.31
CA VAL A 68 11.28 8.53 10.50
C VAL A 68 10.77 7.14 10.15
N TRP A 69 10.13 6.50 11.11
CA TRP A 69 9.44 5.22 10.94
C TRP A 69 7.94 5.43 11.16
N ASP A 70 7.15 4.40 10.83
CA ASP A 70 5.70 4.47 10.64
C ASP A 70 5.29 5.19 9.35
N THR A 71 4.49 4.51 8.54
CA THR A 71 4.09 5.00 7.22
C THR A 71 3.29 6.30 7.28
N LEU A 72 2.40 6.49 8.26
CA LEU A 72 1.62 7.71 8.35
C LEU A 72 2.50 8.88 8.82
N ALA A 73 3.40 8.62 9.77
CA ALA A 73 4.38 9.60 10.22
C ALA A 73 5.33 10.03 9.09
N ILE A 74 5.81 9.10 8.26
CA ILE A 74 6.61 9.40 7.05
C ILE A 74 5.83 10.30 6.10
N CYS A 75 4.56 10.02 5.84
CA CYS A 75 3.75 10.84 4.93
C CYS A 75 3.48 12.24 5.50
N GLU A 76 3.18 12.37 6.80
CA GLU A 76 3.01 13.70 7.44
C GLU A 76 4.33 14.48 7.46
N TYR A 77 5.47 13.82 7.75
CA TYR A 77 6.79 14.43 7.64
C TYR A 77 7.03 15.03 6.25
N LEU A 78 6.77 14.25 5.20
CA LEU A 78 6.97 14.70 3.82
C LEU A 78 6.02 15.85 3.48
N ALA A 79 4.80 15.85 4.00
CA ALA A 79 3.85 16.95 3.81
C ALA A 79 4.31 18.24 4.50
N GLU A 80 4.97 18.15 5.64
CA GLU A 80 5.58 19.29 6.34
C GLU A 80 6.84 19.81 5.63
N GLN A 81 7.70 18.91 5.13
CA GLN A 81 8.92 19.32 4.41
C GLN A 81 8.64 19.89 3.01
N HIS A 82 7.51 19.48 2.41
CA HIS A 82 7.15 19.84 1.03
C HIS A 82 5.74 20.47 0.93
N PRO A 83 5.51 21.63 1.56
CA PRO A 83 4.21 22.31 1.48
C PRO A 83 3.83 22.68 0.03
N GLU A 84 4.82 22.88 -0.86
CA GLU A 84 4.63 23.17 -2.28
C GLU A 84 3.98 22.02 -3.06
N HIS A 85 4.12 20.77 -2.60
CA HIS A 85 3.57 19.60 -3.27
C HIS A 85 2.12 19.29 -2.86
N ALA A 86 1.57 19.98 -1.85
CA ALA A 86 0.20 19.81 -1.38
C ALA A 86 -0.21 18.33 -1.21
N LEU A 87 0.63 17.54 -0.53
CA LEU A 87 0.44 16.09 -0.34
C LEU A 87 -0.86 15.73 0.41
N TRP A 88 -1.42 16.71 1.11
CA TRP A 88 -2.80 16.73 1.57
C TRP A 88 -3.61 17.78 0.80
N PRO A 89 -4.93 17.58 0.61
CA PRO A 89 -5.79 18.58 -0.02
C PRO A 89 -5.64 19.96 0.62
N GLN A 90 -5.67 21.03 -0.18
CA GLN A 90 -5.65 22.40 0.34
C GLN A 90 -7.00 22.82 0.95
N ASP A 91 -8.10 22.31 0.40
CA ASP A 91 -9.42 22.48 1.00
C ASP A 91 -9.48 21.84 2.39
N LYS A 92 -10.01 22.57 3.37
CA LYS A 92 -9.99 22.16 4.78
C LYS A 92 -10.86 20.92 5.02
N SER A 93 -12.02 20.86 4.36
CA SER A 93 -12.98 19.77 4.53
C SER A 93 -12.46 18.47 3.89
N LEU A 94 -11.94 18.57 2.67
CA LEU A 94 -11.31 17.44 1.97
C LEU A 94 -10.06 16.96 2.71
N ARG A 95 -9.25 17.85 3.27
CA ARG A 95 -8.08 17.47 4.09
C ARG A 95 -8.48 16.75 5.37
N ALA A 96 -9.51 17.23 6.06
CA ALA A 96 -10.02 16.56 7.25
C ALA A 96 -10.48 15.14 6.91
N ARG A 97 -11.26 14.98 5.82
CA ARG A 97 -11.69 13.68 5.32
C ARG A 97 -10.51 12.78 4.95
N ALA A 98 -9.53 13.31 4.21
CA ALA A 98 -8.33 12.58 3.78
C ALA A 98 -7.58 12.01 5.00
N ARG A 99 -7.39 12.81 6.04
CA ARG A 99 -6.76 12.35 7.29
C ARG A 99 -7.59 11.27 8.01
N CYS A 100 -8.91 11.43 8.08
CA CYS A 100 -9.78 10.42 8.68
C CYS A 100 -9.65 9.06 7.99
N ILE A 101 -9.78 9.02 6.66
CA ILE A 101 -9.76 7.75 5.92
C ILE A 101 -8.36 7.12 5.85
N SER A 102 -7.29 7.93 5.89
CA SER A 102 -5.92 7.44 6.03
C SER A 102 -5.67 6.83 7.41
N ALA A 103 -6.12 7.49 8.48
CA ALA A 103 -6.01 6.96 9.84
C ALA A 103 -6.84 5.68 10.03
N GLU A 104 -8.05 5.64 9.46
CA GLU A 104 -8.89 4.45 9.41
C GLU A 104 -8.18 3.31 8.67
N MET A 105 -7.61 3.55 7.50
CA MET A 105 -6.85 2.53 6.76
C MET A 105 -5.57 2.09 7.51
N HIS A 106 -4.94 3.00 8.25
CA HIS A 106 -3.74 2.69 9.03
C HIS A 106 -4.05 1.72 10.20
N SER A 107 -5.20 1.89 10.85
CA SER A 107 -5.53 1.23 12.12
C SER A 107 -6.62 0.15 12.03
N SER A 108 -7.31 0.01 10.90
CA SER A 108 -8.48 -0.87 10.74
C SER A 108 -8.31 -1.92 9.61
N PHE A 109 -9.45 -2.53 9.21
CA PHE A 109 -9.60 -3.47 8.10
C PHE A 109 -8.80 -4.77 8.27
N GLN A 110 -8.79 -5.34 9.48
CA GLN A 110 -8.03 -6.55 9.77
C GLN A 110 -8.55 -7.77 9.01
N GLY A 111 -9.85 -7.86 8.72
CA GLY A 111 -10.41 -8.96 7.94
C GLY A 111 -9.80 -9.00 6.55
N LEU A 112 -9.86 -7.88 5.82
CA LEU A 112 -9.20 -7.75 4.53
C LEU A 112 -7.68 -7.93 4.64
N ARG A 113 -7.03 -7.35 5.66
CA ARG A 113 -5.57 -7.38 5.78
C ARG A 113 -4.97 -8.72 6.13
N ASN A 114 -5.70 -9.56 6.86
CA ASN A 114 -5.23 -10.88 7.26
C ASN A 114 -5.60 -11.93 6.22
N LEU A 115 -6.79 -11.83 5.61
CA LEU A 115 -7.28 -12.82 4.64
C LEU A 115 -6.81 -12.52 3.21
N CYS A 116 -6.56 -11.25 2.87
CA CYS A 116 -6.09 -10.86 1.55
C CYS A 116 -4.80 -10.05 1.68
N PRO A 117 -3.68 -10.64 2.11
CA PRO A 117 -2.38 -9.98 2.02
C PRO A 117 -2.08 -9.59 0.58
N MET A 118 -1.27 -8.55 0.39
CA MET A 118 -0.97 -8.08 -0.96
C MET A 118 -0.02 -9.07 -1.63
N ASN A 119 -0.37 -9.46 -2.85
CA ASN A 119 0.48 -10.18 -3.77
C ASN A 119 0.24 -9.59 -5.16
N VAL A 120 1.23 -8.89 -5.70
CA VAL A 120 1.06 -8.11 -6.94
C VAL A 120 1.08 -9.02 -8.18
N GLU A 121 1.91 -10.06 -8.15
CA GLU A 121 2.12 -10.96 -9.29
C GLU A 121 1.09 -12.10 -9.38
N ALA A 122 0.40 -12.44 -8.30
CA ALA A 122 -0.55 -13.57 -8.26
C ALA A 122 -1.98 -13.18 -8.66
N ASP A 123 -2.66 -14.08 -9.36
CA ASP A 123 -4.10 -14.11 -9.60
C ASP A 123 -4.77 -15.10 -8.61
N LEU A 124 -5.28 -14.56 -7.51
CA LEU A 124 -5.92 -15.33 -6.45
C LEU A 124 -7.45 -15.23 -6.55
N THR A 125 -8.01 -15.08 -7.76
CA THR A 125 -9.47 -14.98 -8.00
C THR A 125 -10.25 -16.10 -7.31
N HIS A 126 -9.80 -17.35 -7.46
CA HIS A 126 -10.49 -18.51 -6.88
C HIS A 126 -10.46 -18.50 -5.33
N ILE A 127 -9.36 -18.05 -4.73
CA ILE A 127 -9.25 -17.84 -3.28
C ILE A 127 -10.17 -16.70 -2.85
N GLY A 128 -10.19 -15.58 -3.58
CA GLY A 128 -11.07 -14.45 -3.30
C GLY A 128 -12.54 -14.84 -3.28
N LEU A 129 -12.98 -15.66 -4.25
CA LEU A 129 -14.35 -16.21 -4.28
C LEU A 129 -14.67 -17.04 -3.03
N GLN A 130 -13.76 -17.92 -2.63
CA GLN A 130 -13.92 -18.74 -1.43
C GLN A 130 -14.00 -17.86 -0.17
N LEU A 131 -13.00 -17.01 0.04
CA LEU A 131 -12.92 -16.14 1.21
C LEU A 131 -14.14 -15.22 1.32
N TRP A 132 -14.61 -14.69 0.18
CA TRP A 132 -15.80 -13.85 0.11
C TRP A 132 -17.04 -14.57 0.62
N SER A 133 -17.19 -15.87 0.32
CA SER A 133 -18.33 -16.66 0.78
C SER A 133 -18.26 -16.98 2.28
N GLU A 134 -17.07 -17.26 2.79
CA GLU A 134 -16.85 -17.80 4.13
C GLU A 134 -16.73 -16.71 5.21
N HIS A 135 -16.21 -15.52 4.89
CA HIS A 135 -15.82 -14.53 5.90
C HIS A 135 -16.69 -13.27 5.89
N ALA A 136 -17.60 -13.17 6.86
CA ALA A 136 -18.44 -11.97 7.05
C ALA A 136 -17.63 -10.70 7.33
N GLN A 137 -16.51 -10.78 8.07
CA GLN A 137 -15.66 -9.63 8.36
C GLN A 137 -14.99 -9.08 7.09
N LEU A 138 -14.58 -9.94 6.16
CA LEU A 138 -14.05 -9.50 4.86
C LEU A 138 -15.09 -8.69 4.10
N ARG A 139 -16.33 -9.18 4.05
CA ARG A 139 -17.45 -8.47 3.40
C ARG A 139 -17.73 -7.12 4.06
N ALA A 140 -17.68 -7.04 5.40
CA ALA A 140 -17.86 -5.79 6.13
C ALA A 140 -16.75 -4.77 5.83
N ASP A 141 -15.50 -5.21 5.82
CA ASP A 141 -14.34 -4.37 5.49
C ASP A 141 -14.44 -3.83 4.05
N VAL A 142 -14.75 -4.70 3.07
CA VAL A 142 -14.92 -4.31 1.66
C VAL A 142 -16.08 -3.33 1.50
N ALA A 143 -17.23 -3.58 2.15
CA ALA A 143 -18.37 -2.67 2.10
C ALA A 143 -18.03 -1.28 2.65
N ARG A 144 -17.23 -1.20 3.73
CA ARG A 144 -16.77 0.08 4.28
C ARG A 144 -15.82 0.80 3.32
N ILE A 145 -14.90 0.07 2.68
CA ILE A 145 -14.00 0.63 1.67
C ILE A 145 -14.77 1.17 0.47
N GLU A 146 -15.76 0.43 -0.05
CA GLU A 146 -16.64 0.88 -1.12
C GLU A 146 -17.41 2.16 -0.74
N GLN A 147 -17.89 2.24 0.51
CA GLN A 147 -18.53 3.45 1.00
C GLN A 147 -17.56 4.65 1.00
N ILE A 148 -16.30 4.44 1.40
CA ILE A 148 -15.28 5.50 1.36
C ILE A 148 -15.00 5.92 -0.09
N TRP A 149 -14.86 4.97 -1.01
CA TRP A 149 -14.52 5.25 -2.40
C TRP A 149 -15.66 5.89 -3.20
N SER A 150 -16.92 5.59 -2.84
CA SER A 150 -18.11 6.21 -3.47
C SER A 150 -18.35 7.65 -3.01
N GLN A 151 -17.76 8.07 -1.89
CA GLN A 151 -17.84 9.44 -1.35
C GLN A 151 -16.78 10.40 -1.91
N ARG A 152 -16.06 10.01 -2.96
CA ARG A 152 -15.11 10.90 -3.64
C ARG A 152 -15.84 12.08 -4.30
N PRO A 153 -15.20 13.26 -4.46
CA PRO A 153 -15.87 14.46 -4.96
C PRO A 153 -16.49 14.35 -6.36
N GLY A 154 -15.99 13.45 -7.19
CA GLY A 154 -16.55 13.14 -8.51
C GLY A 154 -15.97 11.85 -9.09
N ASP A 155 -16.60 11.31 -10.13
CA ASP A 155 -16.19 10.04 -10.73
C ASP A 155 -14.75 10.05 -11.26
N ASP A 156 -14.31 11.19 -11.79
CA ASP A 156 -12.95 11.40 -12.30
C ASP A 156 -11.96 11.89 -11.24
N SER A 157 -12.39 12.13 -10.01
CA SER A 157 -11.48 12.51 -8.91
C SER A 157 -10.78 11.31 -8.26
N PHE A 158 -9.69 11.59 -7.54
CA PHE A 158 -9.13 10.73 -6.50
C PHE A 158 -9.98 10.84 -5.22
N LEU A 159 -9.62 10.12 -4.16
CA LEU A 159 -10.46 10.00 -2.97
C LEU A 159 -10.87 11.34 -2.37
N CYS A 160 -9.99 12.34 -2.41
CA CYS A 160 -10.23 13.67 -1.83
C CYS A 160 -9.92 14.81 -2.81
N GLY A 161 -10.16 14.62 -4.11
CA GLY A 161 -9.89 15.60 -5.17
C GLY A 161 -8.73 15.17 -6.04
N GLU A 162 -7.58 15.84 -5.92
CA GLU A 162 -6.32 15.42 -6.53
C GLU A 162 -5.68 14.26 -5.76
N PHE A 163 -4.69 13.59 -6.37
CA PHE A 163 -3.96 12.50 -5.70
C PHE A 163 -3.31 13.02 -4.41
N SER A 164 -3.52 12.30 -3.32
CA SER A 164 -3.04 12.68 -1.99
C SER A 164 -2.50 11.49 -1.21
N ILE A 165 -2.04 11.74 0.02
CA ILE A 165 -1.66 10.69 0.97
C ILE A 165 -2.81 9.67 1.17
N ALA A 166 -4.08 10.09 1.09
CA ALA A 166 -5.20 9.15 1.18
C ALA A 166 -5.13 8.09 0.07
N ASP A 167 -4.93 8.49 -1.18
CA ASP A 167 -4.84 7.58 -2.32
C ASP A 167 -3.63 6.65 -2.20
N ALA A 168 -2.49 7.17 -1.74
CA ALA A 168 -1.31 6.36 -1.43
C ALA A 168 -1.60 5.28 -0.38
N PHE A 169 -2.46 5.56 0.61
CA PHE A 169 -2.86 4.60 1.64
C PHE A 169 -3.80 3.50 1.12
N TYR A 170 -4.63 3.81 0.12
CA TYR A 170 -5.55 2.87 -0.52
C TYR A 170 -4.97 2.18 -1.76
N ALA A 171 -3.83 2.59 -2.30
CA ALA A 171 -3.20 1.90 -3.44
C ALA A 171 -2.89 0.41 -3.17
N PRO A 172 -2.38 -0.01 -1.99
CA PRO A 172 -2.25 -1.44 -1.67
C PRO A 172 -3.60 -2.17 -1.56
N VAL A 173 -4.69 -1.46 -1.24
CA VAL A 173 -6.05 -2.03 -1.22
C VAL A 173 -6.49 -2.33 -2.65
N VAL A 174 -6.20 -1.44 -3.61
CA VAL A 174 -6.42 -1.69 -5.04
C VAL A 174 -5.67 -2.95 -5.49
N MET A 175 -4.41 -3.13 -5.08
CA MET A 175 -3.64 -4.35 -5.43
C MET A 175 -4.31 -5.63 -4.91
N ARG A 176 -4.89 -5.58 -3.70
CA ARG A 176 -5.62 -6.72 -3.14
C ARG A 176 -6.92 -6.98 -3.89
N PHE A 177 -7.69 -5.95 -4.18
CA PHE A 177 -8.94 -6.13 -4.90
C PHE A 177 -8.68 -6.69 -6.31
N ASP A 178 -7.60 -6.27 -6.96
CA ASP A 178 -7.15 -6.80 -8.24
C ASP A 178 -6.59 -8.24 -8.14
N CYS A 179 -5.83 -8.57 -7.09
CA CYS A 179 -5.30 -9.92 -6.89
C CYS A 179 -6.39 -10.95 -6.59
N TYR A 180 -7.36 -10.61 -5.73
CA TYR A 180 -8.39 -11.53 -5.26
C TYR A 180 -9.72 -11.38 -6.02
N GLN A 181 -9.83 -10.43 -6.96
CA GLN A 181 -11.07 -10.11 -7.70
C GLN A 181 -12.30 -9.99 -6.79
N LEU A 182 -12.15 -9.26 -5.67
CA LEU A 182 -13.23 -9.06 -4.70
C LEU A 182 -14.37 -8.24 -5.36
N PRO A 183 -15.64 -8.59 -5.09
CA PRO A 183 -16.76 -7.93 -5.76
C PRO A 183 -16.90 -6.49 -5.29
N ILE A 184 -16.99 -5.58 -6.27
CA ILE A 184 -17.13 -4.15 -6.06
C ILE A 184 -18.04 -3.51 -7.10
N SER A 185 -18.55 -2.32 -6.79
CA SER A 185 -19.35 -1.50 -7.69
C SER A 185 -18.56 -0.96 -8.89
N ALA A 186 -19.28 -0.60 -9.95
CA ALA A 186 -18.67 0.05 -11.13
C ALA A 186 -17.98 1.37 -10.78
N SER A 187 -18.50 2.11 -9.79
CA SER A 187 -17.86 3.32 -9.27
C SER A 187 -16.54 3.01 -8.57
N SER A 188 -16.45 1.96 -7.76
CA SER A 188 -15.18 1.53 -7.16
C SER A 188 -14.19 1.03 -8.22
N GLN A 189 -14.68 0.33 -9.26
CA GLN A 189 -13.85 -0.15 -10.36
C GLN A 189 -13.17 0.99 -11.10
N SER A 190 -13.86 2.12 -11.35
CA SER A 190 -13.26 3.26 -12.04
C SER A 190 -12.16 3.95 -11.21
N TYR A 191 -12.33 4.01 -9.88
CA TYR A 191 -11.26 4.47 -8.99
C TYR A 191 -10.05 3.52 -9.01
N MET A 192 -10.28 2.21 -8.95
CA MET A 192 -9.20 1.22 -9.07
C MET A 192 -8.43 1.35 -10.38
N GLN A 193 -9.13 1.48 -11.51
CA GLN A 193 -8.51 1.69 -12.81
C GLN A 193 -7.66 2.97 -12.84
N LYS A 194 -8.11 4.05 -12.22
CA LYS A 194 -7.34 5.29 -12.10
C LYS A 194 -6.04 5.09 -11.33
N ILE A 195 -6.09 4.38 -10.19
CA ILE A 195 -4.90 4.05 -9.40
C ILE A 195 -3.96 3.14 -10.18
N LEU A 196 -4.49 2.09 -10.81
CA LEU A 196 -3.70 1.17 -11.64
C LEU A 196 -3.04 1.89 -12.81
N ALA A 197 -3.68 2.87 -13.42
CA ALA A 197 -3.13 3.62 -14.55
C ALA A 197 -2.00 4.60 -14.17
N LEU A 198 -1.74 4.83 -12.88
CA LEU A 198 -0.67 5.74 -12.45
C LEU A 198 0.70 5.18 -12.89
N PRO A 199 1.57 5.99 -13.52
CA PRO A 199 2.91 5.54 -13.92
C PRO A 199 3.74 4.99 -12.77
N SER A 200 3.61 5.58 -11.58
CA SER A 200 4.26 5.10 -10.36
C SER A 200 3.75 3.73 -9.91
N VAL A 201 2.44 3.47 -10.00
CA VAL A 201 1.87 2.15 -9.68
C VAL A 201 2.30 1.11 -10.71
N GLN A 202 2.29 1.45 -12.00
CA GLN A 202 2.82 0.58 -13.05
C GLN A 202 4.30 0.25 -12.84
N GLN A 203 5.11 1.24 -12.45
CA GLN A 203 6.51 1.02 -12.09
C GLN A 203 6.64 0.06 -10.90
N TRP A 204 5.87 0.27 -9.82
CA TRP A 204 5.89 -0.62 -8.65
C TRP A 204 5.53 -2.06 -9.04
N ILE A 205 4.50 -2.24 -9.87
CA ILE A 205 4.06 -3.56 -10.35
C ILE A 205 5.16 -4.23 -11.18
N ALA A 206 5.78 -3.49 -12.10
CA ALA A 206 6.86 -4.01 -12.94
C ALA A 206 8.07 -4.44 -12.10
N GLU A 207 8.49 -3.60 -11.15
CA GLU A 207 9.60 -3.90 -10.23
C GLU A 207 9.27 -5.08 -9.31
N ALA A 208 8.05 -5.17 -8.79
CA ALA A 208 7.59 -6.32 -7.99
C ALA A 208 7.70 -7.64 -8.78
N LYS A 209 7.26 -7.67 -10.04
CA LYS A 209 7.37 -8.86 -10.91
C LYS A 209 8.82 -9.23 -11.24
N GLN A 210 9.73 -8.25 -11.25
CA GLN A 210 11.16 -8.47 -11.48
C GLN A 210 11.88 -9.02 -10.24
N GLU A 211 11.32 -8.89 -9.03
CA GLU A 211 11.95 -9.41 -7.81
C GLU A 211 12.15 -10.92 -7.85
N GLN A 212 11.24 -11.64 -8.52
CA GLN A 212 11.23 -13.11 -8.67
C GLN A 212 11.53 -13.87 -7.35
N GLN A 213 11.16 -13.28 -6.21
CA GLN A 213 11.40 -13.83 -4.89
C GLN A 213 10.10 -14.36 -4.30
N PHE A 214 10.12 -15.64 -3.93
CA PHE A 214 9.06 -16.26 -3.15
C PHE A 214 9.36 -16.07 -1.65
N VAL A 215 8.37 -15.60 -0.88
CA VAL A 215 8.51 -15.37 0.58
C VAL A 215 7.52 -16.30 1.29
N PRO A 216 7.90 -17.56 1.61
CA PRO A 216 6.94 -18.59 2.01
C PRO A 216 6.08 -18.24 3.21
N PHE A 217 6.62 -17.53 4.19
CA PHE A 217 5.90 -17.16 5.42
C PHE A 217 4.87 -16.03 5.20
N ASP A 218 4.92 -15.34 4.05
CA ASP A 218 3.97 -14.30 3.65
C ASP A 218 3.05 -14.77 2.50
N GLU A 219 3.05 -16.08 2.22
CA GLU A 219 2.28 -16.76 1.16
C GLU A 219 1.29 -17.76 1.77
N PRO A 220 0.11 -17.31 2.26
CA PRO A 220 -0.85 -18.21 2.89
C PRO A 220 -1.56 -19.17 1.92
N TYR A 221 -1.50 -18.90 0.61
CA TYR A 221 -2.29 -19.63 -0.40
C TYR A 221 -1.46 -20.31 -1.49
N ARG A 222 -0.15 -20.04 -1.57
CA ARG A 222 0.74 -20.61 -2.58
C ARG A 222 1.85 -21.41 -1.91
N GLN A 223 2.29 -22.50 -2.54
CA GLN A 223 3.44 -23.28 -2.06
C GLN A 223 4.71 -22.96 -2.84
N GLN A 224 4.57 -22.43 -4.05
CA GLN A 224 5.66 -22.00 -4.91
C GLN A 224 5.21 -20.81 -5.76
N ARG A 225 6.18 -20.08 -6.32
CA ARG A 225 5.91 -18.83 -7.04
C ARG A 225 5.05 -19.02 -8.29
N GLU A 226 5.25 -20.13 -9.00
CA GLU A 226 4.65 -20.43 -10.30
C GLU A 226 3.13 -20.64 -10.20
N GLU A 227 2.62 -20.96 -9.01
CA GLU A 227 1.20 -21.11 -8.76
C GLU A 227 0.49 -19.77 -8.92
N PHE A 228 -0.54 -19.79 -9.76
CA PHE A 228 -1.45 -18.66 -9.95
C PHE A 228 -0.75 -17.36 -10.39
N LEU A 229 0.37 -17.41 -11.11
CA LEU A 229 0.96 -16.19 -11.66
C LEU A 229 0.04 -15.54 -12.68
N LYS A 230 -0.10 -14.21 -12.62
CA LYS A 230 -0.74 -13.41 -13.67
C LYS A 230 0.04 -13.58 -14.97
N VAL A 231 -0.67 -14.03 -16.00
CA VAL A 231 -0.16 -14.16 -17.39
C VAL A 231 0.09 -12.78 -17.99
#